data_AF-A0A4Q7DYU8-F1
#
_entry.id   AF-A0A4Q7DYU8-F1
#
_cell.length_a   1.000
_cell.length_b   1.000
_cell.length_c   1.000
_cell.angle_alpha   90.00
_cell.angle_beta   90.00
_cell.angle_gamma   90.00
#
_symmetry.space_group_name_H-M   'P 1'
#
loop_
_entity.id
_entity.type
_entity.pdbx_description
1 polymer ?
#
loop_
_entity_poly.entity_id
_entity_poly.type
_entity_poly.pdbx_seq_one_letter_code
_entity_poly.pdbx_strand_id
1 'polypeptide(L)'
;MNGPGHTKQQSTIWQDEATRLAYAELANVFYAREIPGLSAEPDPARLQRRLNSLPYYVERAATHIVLGEVPLELDSHNGCWLAKQGKCPQWQAEHTQAYYANQATVGLVVPVLVVDGGITSLYLDTLDQSRDGLWHCNQFGWFDNSGKAHRDDEYAQLPATRYLLKPSKALMTAACCGHRWQYHKMLPPRTLGLREMLLASSINWPNVRKKQQRK
;
A
#
# COMPACT_ATOMS: atom_id res chain seq x y z
N MET A 1 19.29 54.46 0.43
CA MET A 1 18.16 53.79 1.10
C MET A 1 17.28 53.20 0.01
N ASN A 2 17.14 51.88 -0.03
CA ASN A 2 16.01 51.14 -0.61
C ASN A 2 16.26 49.65 -0.34
N GLY A 3 15.49 49.06 0.57
CA GLY A 3 15.54 47.63 0.91
C GLY A 3 14.49 46.86 0.11
N PRO A 4 14.77 45.60 -0.29
CA PRO A 4 13.75 44.73 -0.87
C PRO A 4 13.20 43.81 0.23
N GLY A 5 11.93 44.01 0.58
CA GLY A 5 11.18 43.09 1.42
C GLY A 5 9.75 43.06 0.94
N HIS A 6 9.23 41.85 0.72
CA HIS A 6 7.83 41.45 0.53
C HIS A 6 7.57 40.69 -0.78
N THR A 7 7.93 39.40 -0.79
CA THR A 7 7.31 38.43 -1.74
C THR A 7 7.27 36.99 -1.23
N LYS A 8 7.75 36.69 -0.01
CA LYS A 8 7.83 35.31 0.52
C LYS A 8 6.68 34.87 1.42
N GLN A 9 5.81 35.77 1.90
CA GLN A 9 4.75 35.40 2.87
C GLN A 9 3.44 34.93 2.21
N GLN A 10 3.09 35.41 1.02
CA GLN A 10 1.83 35.04 0.37
C GLN A 10 1.84 33.59 -0.14
N SER A 11 2.96 33.08 -0.66
CA SER A 11 3.04 31.71 -1.17
C SER A 11 2.87 30.64 -0.08
N THR A 12 3.26 30.93 1.16
CA THR A 12 3.15 30.00 2.29
C THR A 12 1.70 29.80 2.76
N ILE A 13 0.86 30.85 2.70
CA ILE A 13 -0.55 30.78 3.13
C ILE A 13 -1.37 29.91 2.17
N TRP A 14 -1.17 30.07 0.86
CA TRP A 14 -1.85 29.27 -0.16
C TRP A 14 -1.40 27.80 -0.17
N GLN A 15 -0.11 27.55 0.12
CA GLN A 15 0.39 26.19 0.34
C GLN A 15 -0.31 25.56 1.55
N ASP A 16 -0.46 26.30 2.66
CA ASP A 16 -1.16 25.82 3.85
C ASP A 16 -2.67 25.55 3.60
N GLU A 17 -3.35 26.37 2.79
CA GLU A 17 -4.75 26.13 2.43
C GLU A 17 -4.95 24.91 1.52
N ALA A 18 -4.15 24.76 0.46
CA ALA A 18 -4.22 23.60 -0.44
C ALA A 18 -3.89 22.30 0.30
N THR A 19 -2.87 22.32 1.17
CA THR A 19 -2.49 21.21 2.06
C THR A 19 -3.63 20.84 3.01
N ARG A 20 -4.29 21.81 3.64
CA ARG A 20 -5.44 21.57 4.53
C ARG A 20 -6.65 21.01 3.78
N LEU A 21 -6.93 21.52 2.57
CA LEU A 21 -8.00 21.01 1.73
C LEU A 21 -7.75 19.55 1.32
N ALA A 22 -6.55 19.25 0.82
CA ALA A 22 -6.15 17.89 0.45
C ALA A 22 -6.23 16.93 1.65
N TYR A 23 -5.81 17.39 2.84
CA TYR A 23 -5.94 16.60 4.07
C TYR A 23 -7.41 16.27 4.38
N ALA A 24 -8.30 17.26 4.33
CA ALA A 24 -9.73 17.08 4.62
C ALA A 24 -10.40 16.14 3.60
N GLU A 25 -10.08 16.28 2.31
CA GLU A 25 -10.55 15.39 1.25
C GLU A 25 -10.11 13.94 1.49
N LEU A 26 -8.81 13.72 1.76
CA LEU A 26 -8.27 12.39 2.05
C LEU A 26 -8.93 11.76 3.27
N ALA A 27 -9.09 12.53 4.36
CA ALA A 27 -9.74 12.04 5.56
C ALA A 27 -11.17 11.57 5.28
N ASN A 28 -11.97 12.38 4.57
CA ASN A 28 -13.33 12.02 4.18
C ASN A 28 -13.37 10.76 3.31
N VAL A 29 -12.48 10.68 2.33
CA VAL A 29 -12.36 9.53 1.43
C VAL A 29 -12.02 8.26 2.20
N PHE A 30 -11.08 8.32 3.16
CA PHE A 30 -10.68 7.16 3.95
C PHE A 30 -11.77 6.70 4.91
N TYR A 31 -12.47 7.61 5.58
CA TYR A 31 -13.64 7.24 6.37
C TYR A 31 -14.72 6.57 5.52
N ALA A 32 -15.09 7.17 4.38
CA ALA A 32 -16.11 6.63 3.48
C ALA A 32 -15.76 5.21 2.99
N ARG A 33 -14.47 4.91 2.79
CA ARG A 33 -14.00 3.59 2.35
C ARG A 33 -13.99 2.53 3.43
N GLU A 34 -13.66 2.90 4.67
CA GLU A 34 -13.57 1.92 5.75
C GLU A 34 -14.95 1.56 6.33
N ILE A 35 -15.93 2.46 6.25
CA ILE A 35 -17.30 2.25 6.77
C ILE A 35 -17.95 0.94 6.28
N PRO A 36 -17.98 0.61 4.97
CA PRO A 36 -18.55 -0.65 4.51
C PRO A 36 -17.88 -1.87 5.16
N GLY A 37 -16.54 -1.88 5.24
CA GLY A 37 -15.78 -2.97 5.85
C GLY A 37 -15.94 -3.07 7.37
N LEU A 38 -16.33 -1.99 8.03
CA LEU A 38 -16.70 -1.97 9.45
C LEU A 38 -18.14 -2.48 9.65
N SER A 39 -19.07 -2.06 8.79
CA SER A 39 -20.47 -2.52 8.85
C SER A 39 -20.64 -4.03 8.63
N ALA A 40 -19.69 -4.64 7.92
CA ALA A 40 -19.69 -6.07 7.63
C ALA A 40 -18.88 -6.90 8.66
N GLU A 41 -18.26 -6.28 9.68
CA GLU A 41 -17.48 -7.00 10.69
C GLU A 41 -18.42 -7.77 11.65
N PRO A 42 -18.38 -9.13 11.65
CA PRO A 42 -19.31 -9.91 12.45
C PRO A 42 -18.93 -9.97 13.93
N ASP A 43 -17.65 -9.75 14.28
CA ASP A 43 -17.16 -9.77 15.66
C ASP A 43 -17.28 -8.36 16.30
N PRO A 44 -18.17 -8.16 17.29
CA PRO A 44 -18.36 -6.86 17.94
C PRO A 44 -17.10 -6.34 18.63
N ALA A 45 -16.29 -7.21 19.22
CA ALA A 45 -15.06 -6.81 19.92
C ALA A 45 -13.98 -6.36 18.94
N ARG A 46 -13.91 -6.99 17.76
CA ARG A 46 -13.04 -6.54 16.67
C ARG A 46 -13.54 -5.24 16.04
N LEU A 47 -14.84 -5.11 15.81
CA LEU A 47 -15.46 -3.88 15.32
C LEU A 47 -15.13 -2.69 16.24
N GLN A 48 -15.34 -2.84 17.55
CA GLN A 48 -15.05 -1.80 18.53
C GLN A 48 -13.58 -1.38 18.50
N ARG A 49 -12.65 -2.34 18.46
CA ARG A 49 -11.21 -2.05 18.35
C ARG A 49 -10.89 -1.29 17.07
N ARG A 50 -11.44 -1.70 15.93
CA ARG A 50 -11.22 -1.03 14.63
C ARG A 50 -11.76 0.40 14.67
N LEU A 51 -12.99 0.60 15.15
CA LEU A 51 -13.61 1.92 15.30
C LEU A 51 -12.79 2.85 16.19
N ASN A 52 -12.34 2.37 17.35
CA ASN A 52 -11.51 3.17 18.28
C ASN A 52 -10.19 3.62 17.64
N SER A 53 -9.61 2.79 16.78
CA SER A 53 -8.34 3.08 16.11
C SER A 53 -8.48 3.84 14.79
N LEU A 54 -9.68 3.90 14.21
CA LEU A 54 -9.89 4.43 12.86
C LEU A 54 -9.44 5.90 12.73
N PRO A 55 -9.81 6.82 13.64
CA PRO A 55 -9.38 8.22 13.52
C PRO A 55 -7.86 8.35 13.48
N TYR A 56 -7.17 7.64 14.37
CA TYR A 56 -5.71 7.62 14.40
C TYR A 56 -5.11 7.19 13.06
N TYR A 57 -5.61 6.12 12.45
CA TYR A 57 -5.08 5.63 11.18
C TYR A 57 -5.44 6.54 9.99
N VAL A 58 -6.64 7.14 9.99
CA VAL A 58 -7.06 8.11 8.96
C VAL A 58 -6.20 9.36 9.01
N GLU A 59 -6.05 9.97 10.19
CA GLU A 59 -5.21 11.17 10.39
C GLU A 59 -3.76 10.87 10.01
N ARG A 60 -3.25 9.71 10.43
CA ARG A 60 -1.89 9.29 10.10
C ARG A 60 -1.69 9.11 8.60
N ALA A 61 -2.62 8.46 7.90
CA ALA A 61 -2.54 8.27 6.46
C ALA A 61 -2.60 9.61 5.71
N ALA A 62 -3.60 10.45 6.02
CA ALA A 62 -3.76 11.75 5.39
C ALA A 62 -2.55 12.66 5.63
N THR A 63 -2.05 12.72 6.87
CA THR A 63 -0.85 13.48 7.23
C THR A 63 0.37 13.02 6.44
N HIS A 64 0.61 11.70 6.39
CA HIS A 64 1.76 11.16 5.68
C HIS A 64 1.68 11.35 4.17
N ILE A 65 0.49 11.36 3.59
CA ILE A 65 0.31 11.60 2.16
C ILE A 65 0.57 13.07 1.83
N VAL A 66 0.04 13.98 2.65
CA VAL A 66 0.12 15.43 2.42
C VAL A 66 1.51 15.98 2.73
N LEU A 67 2.18 15.46 3.76
CA LEU A 67 3.50 15.92 4.19
C LEU A 67 4.65 15.03 3.69
N GLY A 68 4.34 13.83 3.20
CA GLY A 68 5.36 12.83 2.85
C GLY A 68 5.86 12.97 1.42
N GLU A 69 7.06 12.43 1.20
CA GLU A 69 7.69 12.37 -0.11
C GLU A 69 7.41 11.01 -0.77
N VAL A 70 6.19 10.82 -1.26
CA VAL A 70 5.87 9.71 -2.17
C VAL A 70 6.08 10.23 -3.60
N PRO A 71 6.94 9.61 -4.43
CA PRO A 71 7.27 10.08 -5.77
C PRO A 71 6.16 9.75 -6.80
N LEU A 72 4.91 9.68 -6.35
CA LEU A 72 3.74 9.39 -7.17
C LEU A 72 2.80 10.58 -7.12
N GLU A 73 2.09 10.80 -8.21
CA GLU A 73 1.07 11.82 -8.27
C GLU A 73 -0.14 11.37 -7.44
N LEU A 74 -0.65 12.26 -6.59
CA LEU A 74 -1.80 11.99 -5.74
C LEU A 74 -3.07 12.49 -6.42
N ASP A 75 -4.08 11.63 -6.49
CA ASP A 75 -5.47 12.02 -6.67
C ASP A 75 -6.12 12.10 -5.28
N SER A 76 -6.25 13.32 -4.73
CA SER A 76 -6.80 13.53 -3.38
C SER A 76 -8.28 13.20 -3.31
N HIS A 77 -9.03 13.51 -4.37
CA HIS A 77 -10.45 13.25 -4.49
C HIS A 77 -10.77 11.76 -4.48
N ASN A 78 -9.95 10.97 -5.18
CA ASN A 78 -10.06 9.52 -5.17
C ASN A 78 -9.07 8.88 -4.19
N GLY A 79 -8.44 9.60 -3.26
CA GLY A 79 -7.47 9.07 -2.30
C GLY A 79 -6.59 7.93 -2.84
N CYS A 80 -5.99 8.13 -4.02
CA CYS A 80 -5.28 7.11 -4.78
C CYS A 80 -4.00 7.69 -5.39
N TRP A 81 -3.00 6.83 -5.62
CA TRP A 81 -1.82 7.21 -6.37
C TRP A 81 -2.01 6.97 -7.86
N LEU A 82 -1.51 7.87 -8.68
CA LEU A 82 -1.61 7.83 -10.14
C LEU A 82 -0.27 7.46 -10.77
N ALA A 83 -0.31 6.48 -11.67
CA ALA A 83 0.77 6.14 -12.57
C ALA A 83 0.23 5.36 -13.77
N LYS A 84 0.89 5.47 -14.92
CA LYS A 84 0.54 4.71 -16.12
C LYS A 84 0.59 3.21 -15.84
N GLN A 85 -0.50 2.51 -16.15
CA GLN A 85 -0.57 1.07 -16.00
C GLN A 85 0.26 0.34 -17.06
N GLY A 86 1.11 -0.57 -16.59
CA GLY A 86 1.98 -1.41 -17.42
C GLY A 86 1.39 -2.77 -17.76
N LYS A 87 2.22 -3.62 -18.36
CA LYS A 87 1.89 -5.03 -18.61
C LYS A 87 1.69 -5.77 -17.27
N CYS A 88 0.84 -6.80 -17.29
CA CYS A 88 0.66 -7.68 -16.14
C CYS A 88 2.00 -8.30 -15.73
N PRO A 89 2.44 -8.14 -14.47
CA PRO A 89 3.65 -8.80 -14.00
C PRO A 89 3.45 -10.31 -13.97
N GLN A 90 4.55 -11.04 -14.15
CA GLN A 90 4.59 -12.48 -14.03
C GLN A 90 5.45 -12.86 -12.83
N TRP A 91 4.98 -13.82 -12.05
CA TRP A 91 5.79 -14.44 -11.00
C TRP A 91 6.82 -15.37 -11.62
N GLN A 92 8.05 -15.32 -11.11
CA GLN A 92 9.17 -16.16 -11.53
C GLN A 92 9.94 -16.56 -10.27
N ALA A 93 9.94 -17.86 -9.95
CA ALA A 93 10.47 -18.42 -8.71
C ALA A 93 11.97 -18.09 -8.53
N GLU A 94 12.72 -18.07 -9.62
CA GLU A 94 14.17 -17.85 -9.62
C GLU A 94 14.53 -16.44 -9.15
N HIS A 95 13.67 -15.46 -9.47
CA HIS A 95 13.87 -14.06 -9.10
C HIS A 95 13.60 -13.79 -7.62
N THR A 96 12.69 -14.55 -7.02
CA THR A 96 12.22 -14.39 -5.64
C THR A 96 13.02 -15.27 -4.67
N GLN A 97 13.35 -16.51 -5.05
CA GLN A 97 14.04 -17.50 -4.21
C GLN A 97 15.27 -16.93 -3.50
N ALA A 98 16.24 -16.44 -4.29
CA ALA A 98 17.49 -15.94 -3.73
C ALA A 98 17.29 -14.66 -2.89
N TYR A 99 16.27 -13.86 -3.20
CA TYR A 99 15.97 -12.62 -2.49
C TYR A 99 15.35 -12.91 -1.12
N TYR A 100 14.30 -13.73 -1.07
CA TYR A 100 13.61 -14.05 0.18
C TYR A 100 14.44 -14.96 1.09
N ALA A 101 15.32 -15.79 0.54
CA ALA A 101 16.24 -16.58 1.35
C ALA A 101 17.33 -15.74 2.06
N ASN A 102 17.82 -14.66 1.44
CA ASN A 102 19.06 -14.01 1.89
C ASN A 102 18.97 -12.51 2.20
N GLN A 103 17.93 -11.81 1.70
CA GLN A 103 17.88 -10.35 1.71
C GLN A 103 16.59 -9.77 2.31
N ALA A 104 15.50 -10.53 2.34
CA ALA A 104 14.24 -10.09 2.93
C ALA A 104 14.36 -9.94 4.45
N THR A 105 13.56 -9.02 5.01
CA THR A 105 13.54 -8.74 6.45
C THR A 105 12.12 -8.42 6.92
N VAL A 106 11.81 -8.77 8.17
CA VAL A 106 10.56 -8.37 8.83
C VAL A 106 10.46 -6.84 8.90
N GLY A 107 9.25 -6.33 8.66
CA GLY A 107 8.92 -4.92 8.52
C GLY A 107 9.08 -4.36 7.10
N LEU A 108 9.48 -5.19 6.13
CA LEU A 108 9.57 -4.77 4.72
C LEU A 108 8.19 -4.72 4.07
N VAL A 109 7.88 -3.61 3.41
CA VAL A 109 6.70 -3.50 2.53
C VAL A 109 7.00 -4.21 1.21
N VAL A 110 6.12 -5.12 0.80
CA VAL A 110 6.30 -6.00 -0.35
C VAL A 110 5.07 -5.98 -1.28
N PRO A 111 5.28 -6.15 -2.60
CA PRO A 111 4.18 -6.30 -3.54
C PRO A 111 3.71 -7.76 -3.58
N VAL A 112 2.39 -7.96 -3.44
CA VAL A 112 1.74 -9.26 -3.53
C VAL A 112 0.86 -9.30 -4.78
N LEU A 113 1.11 -10.27 -5.64
CA LEU A 113 0.26 -10.58 -6.79
C LEU A 113 -0.84 -11.53 -6.34
N VAL A 114 -2.09 -11.17 -6.57
CA VAL A 114 -3.26 -11.98 -6.21
C VAL A 114 -4.07 -12.26 -7.46
N VAL A 115 -4.40 -13.53 -7.69
CA VAL A 115 -5.27 -13.94 -8.79
C VAL A 115 -6.56 -14.50 -8.21
N ASP A 116 -7.65 -13.83 -8.49
CA ASP A 116 -8.98 -14.19 -8.02
C ASP A 116 -10.03 -13.95 -9.11
N GLY A 117 -10.90 -14.93 -9.37
CA GLY A 117 -11.92 -14.83 -10.42
C GLY A 117 -11.38 -14.48 -11.82
N GLY A 118 -10.13 -14.85 -12.14
CA GLY A 118 -9.47 -14.49 -13.40
C GLY A 118 -8.93 -13.04 -13.46
N ILE A 119 -9.07 -12.28 -12.38
CA ILE A 119 -8.50 -10.95 -12.21
C ILE A 119 -7.17 -11.07 -11.45
N THR A 120 -6.11 -10.56 -12.05
CA THR A 120 -4.80 -10.42 -11.42
C THR A 120 -4.67 -9.00 -10.88
N SER A 121 -4.40 -8.84 -9.58
CA SER A 121 -4.24 -7.53 -8.94
C SER A 121 -2.94 -7.48 -8.14
N LEU A 122 -2.33 -6.30 -8.07
CA LEU A 122 -1.23 -6.04 -7.14
C LEU A 122 -1.72 -5.37 -5.86
N TYR A 123 -1.19 -5.82 -4.73
CA TYR A 123 -1.43 -5.28 -3.40
C TYR A 123 -0.12 -4.95 -2.69
N LEU A 124 -0.20 -4.03 -1.73
CA LEU A 124 0.88 -3.84 -0.76
C LEU A 124 0.61 -4.69 0.48
N ASP A 125 1.65 -5.34 0.97
CA ASP A 125 1.62 -5.99 2.27
C ASP A 125 2.95 -5.78 3.02
N THR A 126 3.05 -6.22 4.27
CA THR A 126 4.27 -6.17 5.06
C THR A 126 4.63 -7.56 5.53
N LEU A 127 5.92 -7.90 5.43
CA LEU A 127 6.47 -9.08 6.07
C LEU A 127 6.47 -8.87 7.58
N ASP A 128 5.68 -9.61 8.34
CA ASP A 128 5.58 -9.46 9.80
C ASP A 128 6.20 -10.64 10.56
N GLN A 129 6.35 -11.81 9.93
CA GLN A 129 7.03 -12.97 10.54
C GLN A 129 7.88 -13.73 9.52
N SER A 130 8.86 -14.50 10.03
CA SER A 130 9.68 -15.42 9.23
C SER A 130 9.94 -16.70 10.03
N ARG A 131 9.82 -17.86 9.39
CA ARG A 131 10.06 -19.16 10.02
C ARG A 131 10.49 -20.19 8.99
N ASP A 132 11.60 -20.89 9.22
CA ASP A 132 12.00 -22.09 8.44
C ASP A 132 11.94 -21.93 6.91
N GLY A 133 12.35 -20.77 6.38
CA GLY A 133 12.30 -20.47 4.94
C GLY A 133 10.91 -20.07 4.41
N LEU A 134 9.97 -19.79 5.31
CA LEU A 134 8.68 -19.19 5.06
C LEU A 134 8.65 -17.74 5.55
N TRP A 135 7.87 -16.92 4.85
CA TRP A 135 7.60 -15.53 5.16
C TRP A 135 6.10 -15.31 5.32
N HIS A 136 5.70 -14.75 6.45
CA HIS A 136 4.33 -14.34 6.67
C HIS A 136 4.14 -12.90 6.22
N CYS A 137 3.06 -12.66 5.49
CA CYS A 137 2.56 -11.33 5.18
C CYS A 137 1.29 -11.08 6.00
N ASN A 138 1.21 -9.90 6.60
CA ASN A 138 0.18 -9.58 7.58
C ASN A 138 -1.27 -9.71 7.05
N GLN A 139 -1.51 -9.53 5.75
CA GLN A 139 -2.83 -9.73 5.14
C GLN A 139 -2.94 -11.01 4.31
N PHE A 140 -1.86 -11.41 3.63
CA PHE A 140 -1.92 -12.52 2.65
C PHE A 140 -1.36 -13.86 3.13
N GLY A 141 -0.98 -13.98 4.40
CA GLY A 141 -0.58 -15.24 5.03
C GLY A 141 0.85 -15.67 4.69
N TRP A 142 1.11 -16.97 4.78
CA TRP A 142 2.44 -17.55 4.58
C TRP A 142 2.81 -17.76 3.10
N PHE A 143 4.09 -17.57 2.80
CA PHE A 143 4.71 -17.80 1.50
C PHE A 143 6.04 -18.52 1.67
N ASP A 144 6.41 -19.36 0.71
CA ASP A 144 7.76 -19.91 0.65
C ASP A 144 8.77 -18.91 0.07
N ASN A 145 10.06 -19.26 0.10
CA ASN A 145 11.11 -18.43 -0.51
C ASN A 145 10.93 -18.21 -2.02
N SER A 146 10.28 -19.13 -2.73
CA SER A 146 9.94 -18.94 -4.14
C SER A 146 8.87 -17.85 -4.31
N GLY A 147 8.27 -17.40 -3.20
CA GLY A 147 7.22 -16.41 -3.16
C GLY A 147 5.86 -17.00 -3.46
N LYS A 148 5.68 -18.31 -3.53
CA LYS A 148 4.37 -18.94 -3.73
C LYS A 148 3.66 -19.03 -2.38
N ALA A 149 2.37 -18.70 -2.35
CA ALA A 149 1.59 -18.83 -1.13
C ALA A 149 1.56 -20.28 -0.64
N HIS A 150 1.85 -20.45 0.64
CA HIS A 150 1.64 -21.70 1.36
C HIS A 150 0.14 -21.91 1.57
N ARG A 151 -0.31 -23.15 1.42
CA ARG A 151 -1.72 -23.51 1.63
C ARG A 151 -1.87 -23.98 3.07
N ASP A 152 -2.43 -23.13 3.90
CA ASP A 152 -2.86 -23.48 5.26
C ASP A 152 -4.36 -23.20 5.41
N ASP A 153 -5.03 -24.06 6.18
CA ASP A 153 -6.47 -24.01 6.43
C ASP A 153 -6.89 -22.69 7.12
N GLU A 154 -5.99 -22.07 7.89
CA GLU A 154 -6.20 -20.77 8.55
C GLU A 154 -6.49 -19.63 7.56
N TYR A 155 -6.10 -19.80 6.29
CA TYR A 155 -6.21 -18.80 5.22
C TYR A 155 -7.10 -19.28 4.07
N ALA A 156 -8.01 -20.23 4.31
CA ALA A 156 -8.88 -20.81 3.29
C ALA A 156 -9.77 -19.77 2.56
N GLN A 157 -10.12 -18.67 3.24
CA GLN A 157 -10.88 -17.54 2.72
C GLN A 157 -10.08 -16.62 1.78
N LEU A 158 -8.75 -16.72 1.78
CA LEU A 158 -7.91 -15.91 0.89
C LEU A 158 -7.81 -16.57 -0.50
N PRO A 159 -7.66 -15.79 -1.59
CA PRO A 159 -7.63 -16.34 -2.96
C PRO A 159 -6.49 -17.34 -3.16
N ALA A 160 -6.75 -18.58 -3.57
CA ALA A 160 -5.74 -19.65 -3.55
C ALA A 160 -4.44 -19.36 -4.32
N THR A 161 -4.47 -18.46 -5.31
CA THR A 161 -3.32 -18.13 -6.15
C THR A 161 -2.77 -16.75 -5.78
N ARG A 162 -1.70 -16.73 -5.00
CA ARG A 162 -1.01 -15.51 -4.56
C ARG A 162 0.49 -15.71 -4.66
N TYR A 163 1.20 -14.62 -4.99
CA TYR A 163 2.64 -14.63 -5.10
C TYR A 163 3.27 -13.37 -4.49
N LEU A 164 4.25 -13.56 -3.61
CA LEU A 164 5.21 -12.52 -3.29
C LEU A 164 6.08 -12.25 -4.51
N LEU A 165 6.21 -10.98 -4.88
CA LEU A 165 7.15 -10.56 -5.92
C LEU A 165 8.35 -9.87 -5.30
N LYS A 166 9.51 -9.97 -5.95
CA LYS A 166 10.71 -9.24 -5.50
C LYS A 166 10.48 -7.72 -5.66
N PRO A 167 10.60 -6.91 -4.60
CA PRO A 167 10.33 -5.48 -4.68
C PRO A 167 11.18 -4.78 -5.76
N SER A 168 10.48 -4.02 -6.60
CA SER A 168 11.05 -3.12 -7.60
C SER A 168 10.19 -1.86 -7.67
N LYS A 169 10.75 -0.72 -8.07
CA LYS A 169 9.98 0.54 -8.14
C LYS A 169 8.71 0.38 -8.99
N ALA A 170 8.80 -0.30 -10.13
CA ALA A 170 7.67 -0.55 -11.01
C ALA A 170 6.55 -1.36 -10.32
N LEU A 171 6.91 -2.43 -9.58
CA LEU A 171 5.93 -3.24 -8.86
C LEU A 171 5.31 -2.49 -7.67
N MET A 172 6.13 -1.75 -6.92
CA MET A 172 5.64 -0.93 -5.80
C MET A 172 4.70 0.17 -6.30
N THR A 173 5.06 0.86 -7.38
CA THR A 173 4.19 1.85 -8.03
C THR A 173 2.88 1.21 -8.49
N ALA A 174 2.93 0.07 -9.18
CA ALA A 174 1.73 -0.60 -9.65
C ALA A 174 0.81 -1.05 -8.50
N ALA A 175 1.38 -1.50 -7.37
CA ALA A 175 0.63 -1.81 -6.16
C ALA A 175 0.03 -0.56 -5.50
N CYS A 176 0.80 0.54 -5.39
CA CYS A 176 0.33 1.83 -4.87
C CYS A 176 -0.82 2.42 -5.71
N CYS A 177 -0.84 2.12 -7.00
CA CYS A 177 -1.87 2.59 -7.92
C CYS A 177 -3.03 1.61 -8.08
N GLY A 178 -3.00 0.44 -7.42
CA GLY A 178 -4.08 -0.54 -7.51
C GLY A 178 -4.21 -1.18 -8.90
N HIS A 179 -3.12 -1.31 -9.65
CA HIS A 179 -3.16 -1.87 -11.00
C HIS A 179 -3.67 -3.32 -10.98
N ARG A 180 -4.54 -3.63 -11.95
CA ARG A 180 -5.14 -4.95 -12.11
C ARG A 180 -5.44 -5.28 -13.57
N TRP A 181 -5.46 -6.57 -13.87
CA TRP A 181 -5.58 -7.11 -15.23
C TRP A 181 -6.58 -8.26 -15.25
N GLN A 182 -7.19 -8.50 -16.41
CA GLN A 182 -7.98 -9.69 -16.69
C GLN A 182 -7.50 -10.28 -18.01
N TYR A 183 -7.08 -11.54 -18.01
CA TYR A 183 -6.47 -12.19 -19.19
C TYR A 183 -5.38 -11.32 -19.86
N HIS A 184 -4.49 -10.74 -19.06
CA HIS A 184 -3.41 -9.81 -19.48
C HIS A 184 -3.86 -8.46 -20.06
N LYS A 185 -5.16 -8.21 -20.18
CA LYS A 185 -5.70 -6.89 -20.55
C LYS A 185 -5.79 -6.01 -19.32
N MET A 186 -5.47 -4.72 -19.48
CA MET A 186 -5.57 -3.74 -18.40
C MET A 186 -7.04 -3.50 -18.05
N LEU A 187 -7.34 -3.45 -16.76
CA LEU A 187 -8.60 -2.95 -16.22
C LEU A 187 -8.35 -1.62 -15.51
N PRO A 188 -9.39 -0.78 -15.32
CA PRO A 188 -9.27 0.39 -14.47
C PRO A 188 -8.72 0.01 -13.09
N PRO A 189 -7.76 0.77 -12.54
CA PRO A 189 -7.17 0.41 -11.25
C PRO A 189 -8.21 0.33 -10.14
N ARG A 190 -7.94 -0.52 -9.15
CA ARG A 190 -8.79 -0.62 -7.96
C ARG A 190 -8.49 0.52 -6.99
N THR A 191 -9.49 0.81 -6.18
CA THR A 191 -9.34 1.65 -5.01
C THR A 191 -8.47 0.97 -3.95
N LEU A 192 -7.54 1.73 -3.34
CA LEU A 192 -6.76 1.26 -2.20
C LEU A 192 -7.53 1.46 -0.90
N GLY A 193 -7.42 0.47 0.00
CA GLY A 193 -7.90 0.58 1.38
C GLY A 193 -6.95 1.40 2.26
N LEU A 194 -7.40 1.81 3.45
CA LEU A 194 -6.61 2.64 4.37
C LEU A 194 -5.26 2.00 4.72
N ARG A 195 -5.25 0.67 4.91
CA ARG A 195 -4.04 -0.11 5.19
C ARG A 195 -2.99 0.09 4.11
N GLU A 196 -3.37 -0.04 2.84
CA GLU A 196 -2.43 0.08 1.73
C GLU A 196 -1.94 1.50 1.54
N MET A 197 -2.79 2.50 1.82
CA MET A 197 -2.39 3.91 1.82
C MET A 197 -1.33 4.19 2.90
N LEU A 198 -1.49 3.62 4.10
CA LEU A 198 -0.48 3.69 5.16
C LEU A 198 0.83 2.99 4.75
N LEU A 199 0.73 1.80 4.13
CA LEU A 199 1.90 1.07 3.65
C LEU A 199 2.64 1.82 2.55
N ALA A 200 1.93 2.47 1.62
CA ALA A 200 2.53 3.26 0.55
C ALA A 200 3.43 4.38 1.10
N SER A 201 3.00 5.02 2.19
CA SER A 201 3.79 6.04 2.89
C SER A 201 5.02 5.50 3.64
N SER A 202 5.06 4.18 3.89
CA SER A 202 6.13 3.49 4.61
C SER A 202 7.17 2.84 3.68
N ILE A 203 7.07 3.08 2.36
CA ILE A 203 8.00 2.57 1.36
C ILE A 203 9.28 3.40 1.36
N ASN A 204 10.43 2.73 1.46
CA ASN A 204 11.72 3.33 1.18
C ASN A 204 11.91 3.51 -0.33
N TRP A 205 11.39 4.59 -0.91
CA TRP A 205 11.49 4.83 -2.36
C TRP A 205 12.91 4.88 -2.93
N PRO A 206 13.93 5.42 -2.23
CA PRO A 206 15.33 5.29 -2.65
C PRO A 206 15.78 3.84 -2.78
N ASN A 207 15.32 2.94 -1.88
CA ASN A 207 15.63 1.52 -1.94
C ASN A 207 14.46 0.66 -1.44
N VAL A 208 13.56 0.29 -2.36
CA VAL A 208 12.31 -0.44 -2.07
C VAL A 208 12.52 -1.87 -1.52
N ARG A 209 13.76 -2.34 -1.46
CA ARG A 209 14.13 -3.66 -0.90
C ARG A 209 14.59 -3.57 0.55
N LYS A 210 14.63 -2.36 1.12
CA LYS A 210 14.98 -2.12 2.52
C LYS A 210 13.78 -1.49 3.22
N LYS A 211 13.58 -1.83 4.48
CA LYS A 211 12.62 -1.11 5.33
C LYS A 211 12.97 0.38 5.40
N GLN A 212 11.95 1.23 5.43
CA GLN A 212 12.15 2.64 5.72
C GLN A 212 12.56 2.76 7.19
N GLN A 213 13.68 3.44 7.44
CA GLN A 213 14.04 3.79 8.82
C GLN A 213 13.13 4.95 9.22
N ARG A 214 12.40 4.78 10.33
CA ARG A 214 11.68 5.90 10.94
C ARG A 214 12.74 6.91 11.39
N LYS A 215 12.69 8.12 10.85
CA LYS A 215 13.39 9.27 11.43
C LYS A 215 12.70 9.68 12.72
#